data_AF-A0A954HYK3-F1
#
_entry.id   AF-A0A954HYK3-F1
#
_cell.length_a   1.000
_cell.length_b   1.000
_cell.length_c   1.000
_cell.angle_alpha   90.00
_cell.angle_beta   90.00
_cell.angle_gamma   90.00
#
_symmetry.space_group_name_H-M   'P 1'
#
loop_
_entity.id
_entity.type
_entity.pdbx_description
1 polymer ?
#
loop_
_entity_poly.entity_id
_entity_poly.type
_entity_poly.pdbx_seq_one_letter_code
_entity_poly.pdbx_strand_id
1 'polypeptide(L)'
;LLNEMEKHIAMLDAQSSANSANLQRIDSRIQGIRPNVADRRTTSATIAYFEQLTLDITNAEQEVGSVARTRDPFLNAGQLGELAQRLDQLEALIAADRNAHAEATRAVSGAATQLQSAQHWIQQARNDGIPDSRTTTTCIQNILALENDLQQTRAGLDDPHGDWKHVDENAARINGQLGVEAARLRGDLQLAEQSMELLRRASQQVFQATRWTGSYGVNLPGSPGSGELERARRALQTGDYSMMMQLAQAAAMVAQQAVQQAEREVERKRREEERKAEEERRRRSRSMHTGGGNISFGGGGISMGGGGFSSGSRGSSGGSPSGSGFSRSGW
;
A
#
# COMPACT_ATOMS: atom_id res chain seq x y z
N LEU A 1 -7.80 -58.90 63.98
CA LEU A 1 -6.85 -58.10 64.79
C LEU A 1 -5.40 -58.25 64.33
N LEU A 2 -4.61 -59.28 64.70
CA LEU A 2 -3.21 -59.40 64.26
C LEU A 2 -3.07 -59.44 62.72
N ASN A 3 -3.86 -60.27 62.04
CA ASN A 3 -3.87 -60.34 60.56
C ASN A 3 -4.31 -59.04 59.86
N GLU A 4 -5.06 -58.16 60.53
CA GLU A 4 -5.48 -56.87 59.94
C GLU A 4 -4.40 -55.80 60.11
N MET A 5 -3.70 -55.81 61.25
CA MET A 5 -2.55 -54.94 61.49
C MET A 5 -1.40 -55.27 60.55
N GLU A 6 -1.09 -56.55 60.32
CA GLU A 6 -0.05 -56.97 59.37
C GLU A 6 -0.37 -56.52 57.94
N LYS A 7 -1.64 -56.64 57.51
CA LYS A 7 -2.09 -56.13 56.20
C LYS A 7 -1.94 -54.62 56.09
N HIS A 8 -2.29 -53.87 57.13
CA HIS A 8 -2.17 -52.42 57.14
C HIS A 8 -0.70 -51.96 57.09
N ILE A 9 0.18 -52.62 57.84
CA ILE A 9 1.62 -52.34 57.80
C ILE A 9 2.18 -52.63 56.40
N ALA A 10 1.85 -53.79 55.83
CA ALA A 10 2.29 -54.15 54.47
C ALA A 10 1.78 -53.15 53.41
N MET A 11 0.55 -52.63 53.57
CA MET A 11 -0.01 -51.62 52.67
C MET A 11 0.72 -50.27 52.80
N LEU A 12 1.05 -49.84 54.02
CA LEU A 12 1.84 -48.62 54.25
C LEU A 12 3.26 -48.74 53.68
N ASP A 13 3.91 -49.89 53.89
CA ASP A 13 5.27 -50.15 53.38
C ASP A 13 5.28 -50.20 51.84
N ALA A 14 4.28 -50.85 51.23
CA ALA A 14 4.11 -50.87 49.78
C ALA A 14 3.91 -49.46 49.21
N GLN A 15 3.06 -48.66 49.86
CA GLN A 15 2.84 -47.27 49.45
C GLN A 15 4.10 -46.41 49.62
N SER A 16 4.84 -46.58 50.72
CA SER A 16 6.11 -45.88 50.92
C SER A 16 7.14 -46.24 49.84
N SER A 17 7.27 -47.51 49.50
CA SER A 17 8.15 -47.96 48.41
C SER A 17 7.72 -47.38 47.06
N ALA A 18 6.42 -47.31 46.78
CA ALA A 18 5.89 -46.70 45.57
C ALA A 18 6.19 -45.19 45.51
N ASN A 19 6.06 -44.49 46.63
CA ASN A 19 6.40 -43.07 46.74
C ASN A 19 7.89 -42.81 46.46
N SER A 20 8.80 -43.62 47.04
CA SER A 20 10.23 -43.51 46.76
C SER A 20 10.55 -43.74 45.27
N ALA A 21 9.91 -44.72 44.63
CA ALA A 21 10.09 -44.96 43.19
C ALA A 21 9.53 -43.82 42.33
N ASN A 22 8.38 -43.24 42.69
CA ASN A 22 7.83 -42.08 42.01
C ASN A 22 8.73 -40.86 42.14
N LEU A 23 9.30 -40.64 43.31
CA LEU A 23 10.24 -39.56 43.55
C LEU A 23 11.49 -39.69 42.67
N GLN A 24 12.07 -40.89 42.57
CA GLN A 24 13.21 -41.13 41.68
C GLN A 24 12.88 -40.86 40.20
N ARG A 25 11.65 -41.14 39.76
CA ARG A 25 11.18 -40.80 38.41
C ARG A 25 11.07 -39.29 38.21
N ILE A 26 10.50 -38.59 39.20
CA ILE A 26 10.37 -37.13 39.20
C ILE A 26 11.75 -36.47 39.14
N ASP A 27 12.70 -36.92 39.97
CA ASP A 27 14.08 -36.41 39.94
C ASP A 27 14.76 -36.70 38.60
N SER A 28 14.69 -37.93 38.09
CA SER A 28 15.24 -38.26 36.76
C SER A 28 14.67 -37.36 35.65
N ARG A 29 13.37 -37.02 35.73
CA ARG A 29 12.69 -36.15 34.78
C ARG A 29 13.14 -34.70 34.92
N ILE A 30 13.30 -34.18 36.15
CA ILE A 30 13.77 -32.80 36.35
C ILE A 30 15.21 -32.62 35.85
N GLN A 31 16.08 -33.62 36.05
CA GLN A 31 17.43 -33.62 35.47
C GLN A 31 17.40 -33.60 33.94
N GLY A 32 16.45 -34.32 33.32
CA GLY A 32 16.25 -34.31 31.87
C GLY A 32 15.70 -32.98 31.32
N ILE A 33 14.90 -32.26 32.10
CA ILE A 33 14.31 -30.96 31.70
C ILE A 33 15.31 -29.81 31.87
N ARG A 34 16.22 -29.87 32.84
CA ARG A 34 17.23 -28.82 33.14
C ARG A 34 17.94 -28.24 31.90
N PRO A 35 18.47 -29.01 30.93
CA PRO A 35 19.10 -28.43 29.73
C PRO A 35 18.12 -27.67 28.83
N ASN A 36 16.84 -28.05 28.82
CA ASN A 36 15.81 -27.33 28.06
C ASN A 36 15.44 -26.00 28.72
N VAL A 37 15.45 -25.92 30.05
CA VAL A 37 15.21 -24.67 30.78
C VAL A 37 16.39 -23.70 30.58
N ALA A 38 17.62 -24.22 30.52
CA ALA A 38 18.81 -23.43 30.23
C ALA A 38 18.92 -22.96 28.76
N ASP A 39 18.04 -23.41 27.87
CA ASP A 39 17.94 -22.92 26.50
C ASP A 39 17.59 -21.43 26.51
N ARG A 40 18.33 -20.61 25.76
CA ARG A 40 18.12 -19.16 25.65
C ARG A 40 16.70 -18.78 25.24
N ARG A 41 15.96 -19.70 24.62
CA ARG A 41 14.59 -19.54 24.13
C ARG A 41 13.52 -19.77 25.20
N THR A 42 13.88 -20.26 26.38
CA THR A 42 12.93 -20.41 27.49
C THR A 42 12.79 -19.07 28.20
N THR A 43 11.58 -18.63 28.51
CA THR A 43 11.36 -17.30 29.12
C THR A 43 11.79 -17.28 30.58
N SER A 44 12.12 -16.08 31.09
CA SER A 44 12.45 -15.89 32.51
C SER A 44 11.33 -16.34 33.46
N ALA A 45 10.05 -16.20 33.06
CA ALA A 45 8.91 -16.67 33.82
C ALA A 45 8.89 -18.21 33.97
N THR A 46 9.18 -18.93 32.89
CA THR A 46 9.28 -20.40 32.91
C THR A 46 10.48 -20.88 33.73
N ILE A 47 11.60 -20.15 33.70
CA ILE A 47 12.77 -20.43 34.55
C ILE A 47 12.41 -20.29 36.04
N ALA A 48 11.75 -19.19 36.43
CA ALA A 48 11.32 -18.99 37.81
C ALA A 48 10.34 -20.09 38.27
N TYR A 49 9.43 -20.52 37.37
CA TYR A 49 8.53 -21.64 37.65
C TYR A 49 9.29 -22.97 37.88
N PHE A 50 10.33 -23.23 37.08
CA PHE A 50 11.21 -24.39 37.26
C PHE A 50 11.99 -24.35 38.58
N GLU A 51 12.52 -23.18 38.97
CA GLU A 51 13.23 -23.01 40.24
C GLU A 51 12.32 -23.30 41.44
N GLN A 52 11.10 -22.76 41.43
CA GLN A 52 10.11 -23.04 42.46
C GLN A 52 9.74 -24.52 42.50
N LEU A 53 9.52 -25.15 41.34
CA LEU A 53 9.19 -26.57 41.26
C LEU A 53 10.34 -27.46 41.78
N THR A 54 11.59 -27.07 41.52
CA THR A 54 12.77 -27.77 42.05
C THR A 54 12.81 -27.71 43.59
N LEU A 55 12.51 -26.54 44.18
CA LEU A 55 12.43 -26.37 45.62
C LEU A 55 11.30 -27.23 46.23
N ASP A 56 10.13 -27.26 45.59
CA ASP A 56 9.00 -28.08 46.05
C ASP A 56 9.33 -29.58 46.01
N ILE A 57 10.07 -30.05 45.00
CA ILE A 57 10.55 -31.44 44.92
C ILE A 57 11.57 -31.75 46.01
N THR A 58 12.53 -30.86 46.27
CA THR A 58 13.50 -31.04 47.37
C THR A 58 12.80 -31.10 48.73
N ASN A 59 11.73 -30.32 48.93
CA ASN A 59 10.92 -30.41 50.15
C ASN A 59 10.20 -31.78 50.22
N ALA A 60 9.61 -32.26 49.13
CA ALA A 60 8.98 -33.58 49.09
C ALA A 60 9.98 -34.73 49.33
N GLU A 61 11.22 -34.60 48.87
CA GLU A 61 12.33 -35.53 49.15
C GLU A 61 12.62 -35.63 50.65
N GLN A 62 12.72 -34.49 51.33
CA GLN A 62 12.95 -34.46 52.77
C GLN A 62 11.77 -35.06 53.54
N GLU A 63 10.53 -34.81 53.10
CA GLU A 63 9.33 -35.36 53.72
C GLU A 63 9.23 -36.88 53.57
N VAL A 64 9.48 -37.42 52.37
CA VAL A 64 9.47 -38.87 52.09
C VAL A 64 10.66 -39.58 52.75
N GLY A 65 11.83 -38.94 52.84
CA GLY A 65 13.04 -39.49 53.45
C GLY A 65 13.08 -39.42 54.98
N SER A 66 12.22 -38.61 55.61
CA SER A 66 12.20 -38.47 57.07
C SER A 66 11.68 -39.76 57.74
N VAL A 67 12.52 -40.37 58.59
CA VAL A 67 12.22 -41.62 59.32
C VAL A 67 11.13 -41.44 60.39
N ALA A 68 10.69 -40.20 60.62
CA ALA A 68 9.57 -39.89 61.50
C ALA A 68 8.28 -40.45 60.88
N ARG A 69 7.83 -41.61 61.38
CA ARG A 69 6.57 -42.32 61.04
C ARG A 69 5.27 -41.51 61.25
N THR A 70 5.36 -40.19 61.35
CA THR A 70 4.26 -39.32 61.74
C THR A 70 3.41 -38.88 60.55
N ARG A 71 3.88 -39.05 59.31
CA ARG A 71 3.16 -38.62 58.10
C ARG A 71 2.58 -39.79 57.31
N ASP A 72 1.34 -39.61 56.86
CA ASP A 72 0.57 -40.60 56.10
C ASP A 72 1.15 -40.79 54.67
N PRO A 73 1.65 -41.98 54.30
CA PRO A 73 2.16 -42.27 52.95
C PRO A 73 1.18 -41.96 51.82
N PHE A 74 -0.13 -42.00 52.06
CA PHE A 74 -1.14 -41.67 51.05
C PHE A 74 -1.20 -40.18 50.75
N LEU A 75 -0.94 -39.31 51.74
CA LEU A 75 -0.84 -37.87 51.51
C LEU A 75 0.37 -37.51 50.65
N ASN A 76 1.51 -38.14 50.93
CA ASN A 76 2.73 -37.98 50.13
C ASN A 76 2.49 -38.45 48.68
N ALA A 77 1.72 -39.53 48.48
CA ALA A 77 1.37 -40.00 47.14
C ALA A 77 0.57 -38.95 46.34
N GLY A 78 -0.38 -38.26 47.00
CA GLY A 78 -1.14 -37.17 46.40
C GLY A 78 -0.24 -36.00 45.99
N GLN A 79 0.65 -35.55 46.88
CA GLN A 79 1.62 -34.48 46.60
C GLN A 79 2.57 -34.83 45.45
N LEU A 80 3.09 -36.05 45.41
CA LEU A 80 3.94 -36.51 44.31
C LEU A 80 3.18 -36.56 42.98
N GLY A 81 1.89 -36.90 43.01
CA GLY A 81 1.00 -36.83 41.85
C GLY A 81 0.83 -35.41 41.33
N GLU A 82 0.65 -34.43 42.22
CA GLU A 82 0.57 -33.00 41.88
C GLU A 82 1.90 -32.49 41.28
N LEU A 83 3.04 -32.85 41.88
CA LEU A 83 4.36 -32.50 41.35
C LEU A 83 4.60 -33.07 39.95
N ALA A 84 4.15 -34.30 39.68
CA ALA A 84 4.22 -34.90 38.35
C ALA A 84 3.39 -34.11 37.32
N GLN A 85 2.18 -33.68 37.68
CA GLN A 85 1.35 -32.83 36.80
C GLN A 85 1.99 -31.46 36.56
N ARG A 86 2.60 -30.86 37.59
CA ARG A 86 3.32 -29.58 37.46
C ARG A 86 4.55 -29.70 36.55
N LEU A 87 5.22 -30.86 36.53
CA LEU A 87 6.28 -31.16 35.56
C LEU A 87 5.75 -31.27 34.13
N ASP A 88 4.60 -31.93 33.92
CA ASP A 88 3.95 -31.97 32.60
C ASP A 88 3.63 -30.56 32.10
N GLN A 89 3.11 -29.70 32.99
CA GLN A 89 2.84 -28.30 32.70
C GLN A 89 4.12 -27.53 32.36
N LEU A 90 5.23 -27.73 33.09
CA LEU A 90 6.51 -27.10 32.79
C LEU A 90 7.02 -27.47 31.39
N GLU A 91 6.96 -28.75 31.01
CA GLU A 91 7.36 -29.19 29.67
C GLU A 91 6.51 -28.53 28.58
N ALA A 92 5.19 -28.40 28.82
CA ALA A 92 4.29 -27.70 27.92
C ALA A 92 4.62 -26.20 27.81
N LEU A 93 4.98 -25.53 28.91
CA LEU A 93 5.41 -24.13 28.91
C LEU A 93 6.72 -23.95 28.14
N ILE A 94 7.71 -24.81 28.33
CA ILE A 94 8.98 -24.77 27.57
C ILE A 94 8.72 -24.94 26.06
N ALA A 95 7.84 -25.87 25.68
CA ALA A 95 7.45 -26.05 24.29
C ALA A 95 6.73 -24.81 23.74
N ALA A 96 5.84 -24.20 24.52
CA ALA A 96 5.14 -22.96 24.15
C ALA A 96 6.13 -21.79 23.96
N ASP A 97 7.10 -21.62 24.87
CA ASP A 97 8.14 -20.58 24.77
C ASP A 97 8.98 -20.72 23.49
N ARG A 98 9.36 -21.95 23.14
CA ARG A 98 10.09 -22.22 21.89
C ARG A 98 9.27 -21.90 20.65
N ASN A 99 7.97 -22.21 20.66
CA ASN A 99 7.06 -21.86 19.58
C ASN A 99 6.90 -20.34 19.47
N ALA A 100 6.72 -19.64 20.60
CA ALA A 100 6.63 -18.18 20.65
C ALA A 100 7.91 -17.50 20.12
N HIS A 101 9.09 -17.98 20.50
CA HIS A 101 10.36 -17.51 19.93
C HIS A 101 10.42 -17.74 18.41
N ALA A 102 9.97 -18.90 17.92
CA ALA A 102 9.95 -19.19 16.48
C ALA A 102 8.97 -18.28 15.72
N GLU A 103 7.81 -17.97 16.29
CA GLU A 103 6.84 -17.02 15.74
C GLU A 103 7.40 -15.60 15.70
N ALA A 104 7.94 -15.12 16.82
CA ALA A 104 8.61 -13.83 16.91
C ALA A 104 9.75 -13.68 15.88
N THR A 105 10.54 -14.74 15.68
CA THR A 105 11.59 -14.80 14.65
C THR A 105 11.00 -14.63 13.24
N ARG A 106 9.89 -15.30 12.93
CA ARG A 106 9.20 -15.16 11.64
C ARG A 106 8.63 -13.76 11.48
N ALA A 107 7.99 -13.19 12.49
CA ALA A 107 7.43 -11.85 12.45
C ALA A 107 8.50 -10.78 12.21
N VAL A 108 9.64 -10.84 12.92
CA VAL A 108 10.78 -9.94 12.69
C VAL A 108 11.32 -10.07 11.27
N SER A 109 11.44 -11.31 10.75
CA SER A 109 11.88 -11.52 9.36
C SER A 109 10.90 -10.93 8.34
N GLY A 110 9.59 -11.07 8.57
CA GLY A 110 8.56 -10.49 7.71
C GLY A 110 8.60 -8.96 7.70
N ALA A 111 8.71 -8.35 8.88
CA ALA A 111 8.89 -6.90 9.02
C ALA A 111 10.16 -6.40 8.31
N ALA A 112 11.26 -7.17 8.36
CA ALA A 112 12.49 -6.83 7.65
C ALA A 112 12.33 -6.87 6.12
N THR A 113 11.64 -7.87 5.57
CA THR A 113 11.32 -7.93 4.13
C THR A 113 10.41 -6.76 3.71
N GLN A 114 9.44 -6.39 4.54
CA GLN A 114 8.59 -5.24 4.28
C GLN A 114 9.37 -3.93 4.32
N LEU A 115 10.33 -3.78 5.25
CA LEU A 115 11.23 -2.62 5.31
C LEU A 115 12.08 -2.51 4.04
N GLN A 116 12.65 -3.60 3.55
CA GLN A 116 13.41 -3.59 2.28
C GLN A 116 12.55 -3.12 1.11
N SER A 117 11.28 -3.55 1.07
CA SER A 117 10.31 -3.11 0.07
C SER A 117 10.00 -1.61 0.20
N ALA A 118 9.89 -1.09 1.43
CA ALA A 118 9.70 0.33 1.69
C ALA A 118 10.95 1.16 1.30
N GLN A 119 12.16 0.67 1.59
CA GLN A 119 13.43 1.30 1.23
C GLN A 119 13.60 1.42 -0.29
N HIS A 120 13.08 0.48 -1.08
CA HIS A 120 13.05 0.60 -2.54
C HIS A 120 12.28 1.86 -3.00
N TRP A 121 11.12 2.14 -2.41
CA TRP A 121 10.33 3.34 -2.73
C TRP A 121 11.03 4.64 -2.28
N ILE A 122 11.71 4.61 -1.13
CA ILE A 122 12.54 5.75 -0.70
C ILE A 122 13.64 6.03 -1.72
N GLN A 123 14.30 4.97 -2.22
CA GLN A 123 15.36 5.12 -3.21
C GLN A 123 14.79 5.62 -4.56
N GLN A 124 13.59 5.18 -4.94
CA GLN A 124 12.91 5.71 -6.12
C GLN A 124 12.61 7.21 -5.99
N ALA A 125 12.02 7.63 -4.87
CA ALA A 125 11.73 9.04 -4.57
C ALA A 125 12.98 9.92 -4.68
N ARG A 126 14.12 9.44 -4.18
CA ARG A 126 15.39 10.19 -4.23
C ARG A 126 15.96 10.34 -5.64
N ASN A 127 15.63 9.45 -6.56
CA ASN A 127 16.24 9.37 -7.89
C ASN A 127 15.33 9.88 -9.02
N ASP A 128 14.04 10.15 -8.76
CA ASP A 128 13.12 10.60 -9.80
C ASP A 128 13.33 12.07 -10.22
N GLY A 129 14.06 12.84 -9.42
CA GLY A 129 14.35 14.25 -9.67
C GLY A 129 13.14 15.18 -9.48
N ILE A 130 12.06 14.67 -8.87
CA ILE A 130 10.86 15.43 -8.55
C ILE A 130 11.00 15.95 -7.11
N PRO A 131 10.72 17.24 -6.83
CA PRO A 131 10.75 17.74 -5.46
C PRO A 131 9.77 16.98 -4.56
N ASP A 132 10.25 16.56 -3.39
CA ASP A 132 9.45 15.84 -2.40
C ASP A 132 8.28 16.69 -1.90
N SER A 133 7.09 16.08 -1.84
CA SER A 133 5.98 16.64 -1.10
C SER A 133 6.19 16.49 0.41
N ARG A 134 5.43 17.25 1.19
CA ARG A 134 5.36 17.05 2.65
C ARG A 134 4.95 15.62 3.02
N THR A 135 4.09 14.99 2.20
CA THR A 135 3.67 13.60 2.40
C THR A 135 4.86 12.66 2.23
N THR A 136 5.62 12.79 1.13
CA THR A 136 6.84 12.01 0.89
C THR A 136 7.83 12.15 2.03
N THR A 137 8.16 13.39 2.44
CA THR A 137 9.08 13.62 3.54
C THR A 137 8.60 12.96 4.84
N THR A 138 7.31 13.06 5.16
CA THR A 138 6.74 12.44 6.37
C THR A 138 6.79 10.91 6.30
N CYS A 139 6.43 10.31 5.16
CA CYS A 139 6.48 8.86 4.99
C CYS A 139 7.92 8.34 5.13
N ILE A 140 8.91 9.03 4.52
CA ILE A 140 10.33 8.67 4.65
C ILE A 140 10.77 8.73 6.12
N GLN A 141 10.43 9.78 6.85
CA GLN A 141 10.77 9.91 8.28
C GLN A 141 10.14 8.78 9.11
N ASN A 142 8.87 8.46 8.87
CA ASN A 142 8.18 7.38 9.57
C ASN A 142 8.80 6.01 9.28
N ILE A 143 9.16 5.74 8.01
CA ILE A 143 9.83 4.47 7.64
C ILE A 143 11.19 4.35 8.32
N LEU A 144 11.97 5.43 8.41
CA LEU A 144 13.27 5.44 9.11
C LEU A 144 13.11 5.26 10.62
N ALA A 145 12.06 5.83 11.23
CA ALA A 145 11.74 5.57 12.63
C ALA A 145 11.39 4.09 12.86
N LEU A 146 10.57 3.50 11.98
CA LEU A 146 10.21 2.08 12.02
C LEU A 146 11.41 1.15 11.80
N GLU A 147 12.41 1.57 11.01
CA GLU A 147 13.68 0.85 10.87
C GLU A 147 14.42 0.77 12.20
N ASN A 148 14.50 1.87 12.96
CA ASN A 148 15.11 1.87 14.29
C ASN A 148 14.33 1.00 15.28
N ASP A 149 13.00 1.09 15.29
CA ASP A 149 12.13 0.23 16.09
C ASP A 149 12.36 -1.27 15.76
N LEU A 150 12.53 -1.59 14.48
CA LEU A 150 12.79 -2.96 14.04
C LEU A 150 14.17 -3.45 14.50
N GLN A 151 15.18 -2.58 14.46
CA GLN A 151 16.51 -2.92 14.97
C GLN A 151 16.48 -3.20 16.48
N GLN A 152 15.74 -2.40 17.25
CA GLN A 152 15.54 -2.64 18.69
C GLN A 152 14.77 -3.94 18.95
N THR A 153 13.69 -4.18 18.20
CA THR A 153 12.90 -5.41 18.30
C THR A 153 13.75 -6.64 17.97
N ARG A 154 14.63 -6.53 16.95
CA ARG A 154 15.58 -7.58 16.59
C ARG A 154 16.62 -7.83 17.69
N ALA A 155 17.13 -6.79 18.32
CA ALA A 155 18.04 -6.95 19.46
C ALA A 155 17.35 -7.69 20.63
N GLY A 156 16.03 -7.49 20.81
CA GLY A 156 15.24 -8.24 21.80
C GLY A 156 15.15 -9.75 21.53
N LEU A 157 15.30 -10.21 20.28
CA LEU A 157 15.40 -11.66 19.97
C LEU A 157 16.74 -12.28 20.38
N ASP A 158 17.78 -11.46 20.51
CA ASP A 158 19.11 -11.90 20.90
C ASP A 158 19.31 -11.88 22.43
N ASP A 159 18.41 -11.21 23.16
CA ASP A 159 18.40 -11.19 24.63
C ASP A 159 17.98 -12.57 25.17
N PRO A 160 18.82 -13.27 25.96
CA PRO A 160 18.46 -14.57 26.49
C PRO A 160 17.27 -14.47 27.44
N HIS A 161 16.30 -15.39 27.27
CA HIS A 161 15.13 -15.53 28.14
C HIS A 161 14.17 -14.32 28.15
N GLY A 162 14.17 -13.56 27.05
CA GLY A 162 13.30 -12.41 26.83
C GLY A 162 11.81 -12.74 26.66
N ASP A 163 11.01 -11.69 26.51
CA ASP A 163 9.57 -11.80 26.25
C ASP A 163 9.29 -11.91 24.75
N TRP A 164 9.21 -13.15 24.26
CA TRP A 164 9.01 -13.42 22.83
C TRP A 164 7.68 -12.95 22.31
N LYS A 165 6.65 -12.95 23.15
CA LYS A 165 5.31 -12.49 22.77
C LYS A 165 5.34 -10.98 22.52
N HIS A 166 6.02 -10.23 23.38
CA HIS A 166 6.21 -8.79 23.16
C HIS A 166 6.99 -8.50 21.87
N VAL A 167 8.04 -9.29 21.57
CA VAL A 167 8.80 -9.14 20.33
C VAL A 167 7.91 -9.43 19.10
N ASP A 168 7.12 -10.50 19.14
CA ASP A 168 6.18 -10.85 18.06
C ASP A 168 5.16 -9.73 17.80
N GLU A 169 4.49 -9.25 18.85
CA GLU A 169 3.50 -8.17 18.77
C GLU A 169 4.10 -6.87 18.20
N ASN A 170 5.30 -6.51 18.66
CA ASN A 170 6.02 -5.34 18.14
C ASN A 170 6.39 -5.51 16.66
N ALA A 171 6.91 -6.68 16.29
CA ALA A 171 7.27 -6.96 14.90
C ALA A 171 6.05 -6.93 13.98
N ALA A 172 4.91 -7.50 14.41
CA ALA A 172 3.65 -7.45 13.68
C ALA A 172 3.12 -6.01 13.52
N ARG A 173 3.19 -5.18 14.59
CA ARG A 173 2.86 -3.75 14.53
C ARG A 173 3.73 -3.03 13.50
N ILE A 174 5.05 -3.19 13.58
CA ILE A 174 6.01 -2.55 12.66
C ILE A 174 5.73 -2.97 11.22
N ASN A 175 5.50 -4.26 10.97
CA ASN A 175 5.17 -4.78 9.65
C ASN A 175 3.90 -4.11 9.07
N GLY A 176 2.83 -4.02 9.87
CA GLY A 176 1.59 -3.36 9.46
C GLY A 176 1.79 -1.87 9.14
N GLN A 177 2.52 -1.15 9.99
CA GLN A 177 2.81 0.28 9.80
C GLN A 177 3.70 0.53 8.58
N LEU A 178 4.73 -0.29 8.35
CA LEU A 178 5.55 -0.23 7.14
C LEU A 178 4.71 -0.47 5.88
N GLY A 179 3.74 -1.37 5.93
CA GLY A 179 2.78 -1.59 4.84
C GLY A 179 1.97 -0.32 4.50
N VAL A 180 1.42 0.34 5.51
CA VAL A 180 0.63 1.57 5.34
C VAL A 180 1.49 2.71 4.79
N GLU A 181 2.67 2.96 5.38
CA GLU A 181 3.54 4.06 4.96
C GLU A 181 4.14 3.82 3.57
N ALA A 182 4.50 2.58 3.23
CA ALA A 182 4.98 2.24 1.89
C ALA A 182 3.88 2.42 0.82
N ALA A 183 2.64 2.03 1.11
CA ALA A 183 1.51 2.24 0.21
C ALA A 183 1.21 3.73 0.01
N ARG A 184 1.29 4.51 1.09
CA ARG A 184 1.11 5.97 1.04
C ARG A 184 2.21 6.65 0.23
N LEU A 185 3.47 6.30 0.47
CA LEU A 185 4.61 6.81 -0.29
C LEU A 185 4.48 6.48 -1.77
N ARG A 186 4.15 5.23 -2.11
CA ARG A 186 3.90 4.82 -3.50
C ARG A 186 2.79 5.64 -4.16
N GLY A 187 1.68 5.88 -3.46
CA GLY A 187 0.58 6.70 -3.98
C GLY A 187 1.00 8.14 -4.25
N ASP A 188 1.82 8.73 -3.38
CA ASP A 188 2.34 10.08 -3.54
C ASP A 188 3.33 10.18 -4.72
N LEU A 189 4.21 9.19 -4.90
CA LEU A 189 5.13 9.11 -6.05
C LEU A 189 4.37 8.97 -7.38
N GLN A 190 3.28 8.20 -7.41
CA GLN A 190 2.42 8.12 -8.58
C GLN A 190 1.74 9.46 -8.89
N LEU A 191 1.31 10.20 -7.86
CA LEU A 191 0.76 11.54 -8.02
C LEU A 191 1.82 12.52 -8.54
N ALA A 192 3.06 12.43 -8.06
CA ALA A 192 4.20 13.21 -8.50
C ALA A 192 4.52 12.98 -10.00
N GLU A 193 4.52 11.73 -10.45
CA GLU A 193 4.76 11.35 -11.85
C GLU A 193 3.64 11.88 -12.77
N GLN A 194 2.37 11.67 -12.40
CA GLN A 194 1.22 12.19 -13.15
C GLN A 194 1.26 13.71 -13.25
N SER A 195 1.66 14.36 -12.15
CA SER A 195 1.86 15.79 -12.05
C SER A 195 2.91 16.27 -13.06
N MET A 196 4.07 15.64 -13.10
CA MET A 196 5.14 15.98 -14.04
C MET A 196 4.72 15.83 -15.51
N GLU A 197 4.00 14.75 -15.84
CA GLU A 197 3.51 14.53 -17.20
C GLU A 197 2.48 15.62 -17.61
N LEU A 198 1.59 15.99 -16.70
CA LEU A 198 0.60 17.05 -16.94
C LEU A 198 1.30 18.41 -17.16
N LEU A 199 2.32 18.73 -16.36
CA LEU A 199 3.12 19.93 -16.53
C LEU A 199 3.84 19.96 -17.88
N ARG A 200 4.41 18.82 -18.32
CA ARG A 200 5.03 18.69 -19.65
C ARG A 200 4.05 18.98 -20.77
N ARG A 201 2.85 18.39 -20.71
CA ARG A 201 1.79 18.61 -21.71
C ARG A 201 1.34 20.07 -21.75
N ALA A 202 1.07 20.67 -20.59
CA ALA A 202 0.70 22.08 -20.49
C ALA A 202 1.81 22.99 -21.05
N SER A 203 3.07 22.70 -20.73
CA SER A 203 4.21 23.45 -21.26
C SER A 203 4.32 23.35 -22.79
N GLN A 204 4.06 22.17 -23.37
CA GLN A 204 4.05 22.00 -24.83
C GLN A 204 2.92 22.80 -25.49
N GLN A 205 1.72 22.80 -24.91
CA GLN A 205 0.58 23.55 -25.44
C GLN A 205 0.79 25.06 -25.36
N VAL A 206 1.28 25.58 -24.23
CA VAL A 206 1.63 26.99 -24.06
C VAL A 206 2.71 27.41 -25.07
N PHE A 207 3.71 26.55 -25.30
CA PHE A 207 4.77 26.80 -26.28
C PHE A 207 4.24 26.81 -27.72
N GLN A 208 3.38 25.85 -28.08
CA GLN A 208 2.73 25.81 -29.40
C GLN A 208 1.86 27.04 -29.63
N ALA A 209 1.05 27.44 -28.64
CA ALA A 209 0.23 28.65 -28.71
C ALA A 209 1.10 29.90 -28.86
N THR A 210 2.21 30.00 -28.14
CA THR A 210 3.13 31.15 -28.26
C THR A 210 3.78 31.24 -29.64
N ARG A 211 4.03 30.10 -30.29
CA ARG A 211 4.61 30.04 -31.64
C ARG A 211 3.57 29.95 -32.76
N TRP A 212 2.29 30.00 -32.43
CA TRP A 212 1.25 29.87 -33.42
C TRP A 212 1.21 31.11 -34.31
N THR A 213 1.18 30.87 -35.62
CA THR A 213 1.06 31.90 -36.65
C THR A 213 0.00 31.46 -37.63
N GLY A 214 -1.06 32.25 -37.75
CA GLY A 214 -2.15 32.02 -38.69
C GLY A 214 -1.86 32.60 -40.07
N SER A 215 -2.64 32.17 -41.07
CA SER A 215 -2.69 32.86 -42.35
C SER A 215 -3.18 34.31 -42.18
N TYR A 216 -2.96 35.16 -43.19
CA TYR A 216 -3.33 36.59 -43.13
C TYR A 216 -2.64 37.40 -42.02
N GLY A 217 -1.46 36.93 -41.58
CA GLY A 217 -0.60 37.59 -40.58
C GLY A 217 -1.23 37.68 -39.19
N VAL A 218 -2.20 36.82 -38.86
CA VAL A 218 -2.80 36.77 -37.53
C VAL A 218 -1.82 36.06 -36.59
N ASN A 219 -1.35 36.78 -35.59
CA ASN A 219 -0.46 36.26 -34.55
C ASN A 219 -1.15 36.38 -33.20
N LEU A 220 -0.87 35.44 -32.31
CA LEU A 220 -1.35 35.52 -30.94
C LEU A 220 -0.62 36.62 -30.16
N PRO A 221 -1.34 37.51 -29.44
CA PRO A 221 -0.70 38.52 -28.62
C PRO A 221 -0.07 37.88 -27.37
N GLY A 222 1.22 38.11 -27.16
CA GLY A 222 1.95 37.69 -25.95
C GLY A 222 2.16 36.18 -25.84
N SER A 223 2.18 35.67 -24.60
CA SER A 223 2.40 34.25 -24.28
C SER A 223 1.25 33.71 -23.43
N PRO A 224 0.14 33.26 -24.05
CA PRO A 224 -1.06 32.85 -23.34
C PRO A 224 -0.77 31.63 -22.45
N GLY A 225 -1.16 31.71 -21.17
CA GLY A 225 -0.96 30.65 -20.18
C GLY A 225 0.43 30.60 -19.52
N SER A 226 1.38 31.46 -19.92
CA SER A 226 2.74 31.47 -19.35
C SER A 226 2.78 31.76 -17.85
N GLY A 227 1.93 32.68 -17.36
CA GLY A 227 1.83 33.02 -15.94
C GLY A 227 1.35 31.87 -15.06
N GLU A 228 0.31 31.14 -15.50
CA GLU A 228 -0.20 29.96 -14.77
C GLU A 228 0.80 28.80 -14.82
N LEU A 229 1.50 28.62 -15.94
CA LEU A 229 2.56 27.61 -16.06
C LEU A 229 3.71 27.89 -15.09
N GLU A 230 4.10 29.15 -14.92
CA GLU A 230 5.14 29.54 -13.97
C GLU A 230 4.69 29.32 -12.50
N ARG A 231 3.43 29.62 -12.18
CA ARG A 231 2.85 29.28 -10.88
C ARG A 231 2.82 27.78 -10.65
N ALA A 232 2.48 26.98 -11.67
CA ALA A 232 2.52 25.53 -11.59
C ALA A 232 3.94 25.03 -11.27
N ARG A 233 4.96 25.57 -11.93
CA ARG A 233 6.37 25.22 -11.62
C ARG A 233 6.75 25.55 -10.18
N ARG A 234 6.31 26.68 -9.63
CA ARG A 234 6.54 27.01 -8.22
C ARG A 234 5.82 26.05 -7.28
N ALA A 235 4.57 25.69 -7.58
CA ALA A 235 3.82 24.69 -6.81
C ALA A 235 4.53 23.33 -6.81
N LEU A 236 5.09 22.91 -7.96
CA LEU A 236 5.93 21.71 -8.05
C LEU A 236 7.20 21.81 -7.19
N GLN A 237 7.90 22.97 -7.21
CA GLN A 237 9.09 23.19 -6.38
C GLN A 237 8.79 23.09 -4.88
N THR A 238 7.58 23.44 -4.46
CA THR A 238 7.11 23.28 -3.07
C THR A 238 6.53 21.89 -2.76
N GLY A 239 6.47 21.00 -3.76
CA GLY A 239 5.88 19.66 -3.62
C GLY A 239 4.35 19.65 -3.49
N ASP A 240 3.65 20.71 -3.89
CA ASP A 240 2.18 20.76 -3.93
C ASP A 240 1.68 20.28 -5.30
N TYR A 241 1.62 18.97 -5.45
CA TYR A 241 1.21 18.30 -6.68
C TYR A 241 -0.24 18.64 -7.07
N SER A 242 -1.13 18.80 -6.09
CA SER A 242 -2.54 19.10 -6.33
C SER A 242 -2.75 20.48 -6.94
N MET A 243 -2.10 21.50 -6.36
CA MET A 243 -2.13 22.87 -6.88
C MET A 243 -1.44 22.96 -8.23
N MET A 244 -0.29 22.29 -8.38
CA MET A 244 0.43 22.23 -9.65
C MET A 244 -0.48 21.71 -10.78
N MET A 245 -1.16 20.57 -10.57
CA MET A 245 -2.05 19.99 -11.58
C MET A 245 -3.16 20.97 -12.01
N GLN A 246 -3.78 21.66 -11.05
CA GLN A 246 -4.83 22.66 -11.33
C GLN A 246 -4.29 23.83 -12.16
N LEU A 247 -3.13 24.38 -11.78
CA LEU A 247 -2.50 25.50 -12.48
C LEU A 247 -2.03 25.11 -13.88
N ALA A 248 -1.50 23.91 -14.04
CA ALA A 248 -1.07 23.41 -15.35
C ALA A 248 -2.26 23.14 -16.29
N GLN A 249 -3.39 22.63 -15.77
CA GLN A 249 -4.64 22.54 -16.54
C GLN A 249 -5.18 23.92 -16.92
N ALA A 250 -5.14 24.89 -16.01
CA ALA A 250 -5.53 26.27 -16.30
C ALA A 250 -4.64 26.88 -17.40
N ALA A 251 -3.32 26.69 -17.34
CA ALA A 251 -2.39 27.14 -18.36
C ALA A 251 -2.69 26.55 -19.74
N ALA A 252 -2.96 25.23 -19.79
CA ALA A 252 -3.37 24.51 -20.98
C ALA A 252 -4.68 25.06 -21.58
N MET A 253 -5.72 25.27 -20.76
CA MET A 253 -6.99 25.81 -21.21
C MET A 253 -6.85 27.24 -21.77
N VAL A 254 -6.09 28.10 -21.10
CA VAL A 254 -5.85 29.48 -21.56
C VAL A 254 -5.12 29.48 -22.91
N ALA A 255 -4.09 28.64 -23.06
CA ALA A 255 -3.36 28.49 -24.33
C ALA A 255 -4.28 28.01 -25.46
N GLN A 256 -5.11 26.99 -25.20
CA GLN A 256 -6.03 26.44 -26.18
C GLN A 256 -7.13 27.44 -26.58
N GLN A 257 -7.71 28.17 -25.62
CA GLN A 257 -8.71 29.20 -25.89
C GLN A 257 -8.14 30.32 -26.75
N ALA A 258 -6.89 30.73 -26.49
CA ALA A 258 -6.21 31.73 -27.29
C ALA A 258 -6.07 31.26 -28.76
N VAL A 259 -5.56 30.04 -28.98
CA VAL A 259 -5.46 29.44 -30.33
C VAL A 259 -6.81 29.40 -31.04
N GLN A 260 -7.87 28.95 -30.36
CA GLN A 260 -9.22 28.91 -30.95
C GLN A 260 -9.75 30.31 -31.31
N GLN A 261 -9.47 31.33 -30.50
CA GLN A 261 -9.84 32.71 -30.83
C GLN A 261 -9.10 33.20 -32.07
N ALA A 262 -7.79 32.93 -32.16
CA ALA A 262 -6.99 33.31 -33.32
C ALA A 262 -7.42 32.57 -34.61
N GLU A 263 -7.78 31.29 -34.51
CA GLU A 263 -8.37 30.52 -35.63
C GLU A 263 -9.68 31.15 -36.13
N ARG A 264 -10.55 31.61 -35.22
CA ARG A 264 -11.79 32.31 -35.59
C ARG A 264 -11.51 33.64 -36.29
N GLU A 265 -10.46 34.35 -35.90
CA GLU A 265 -10.05 35.59 -36.58
C GLU A 265 -9.50 35.34 -37.98
N VAL A 266 -8.68 34.29 -38.14
CA VAL A 266 -8.21 33.84 -39.46
C VAL A 266 -9.39 33.49 -40.36
N GLU A 267 -10.34 32.72 -39.86
CA GLU A 267 -11.55 32.35 -40.58
C GLU A 267 -12.38 33.58 -40.99
N ARG A 268 -12.51 34.57 -40.09
CA ARG A 268 -13.18 35.83 -40.38
C ARG A 268 -12.48 36.58 -41.51
N LYS A 269 -11.15 36.72 -41.46
CA LYS A 269 -10.37 37.37 -42.53
C LYS A 269 -10.47 36.62 -43.86
N ARG A 270 -10.40 35.29 -43.85
CA ARG A 270 -10.59 34.46 -45.05
C ARG A 270 -11.92 34.76 -45.73
N ARG A 271 -13.01 34.77 -44.97
CA ARG A 271 -14.36 35.08 -45.49
C ARG A 271 -14.47 36.51 -46.01
N GLU A 272 -13.85 37.48 -45.35
CA GLU A 272 -13.81 38.87 -45.82
C GLU A 272 -13.05 39.01 -47.15
N GLU A 273 -11.94 38.30 -47.32
CA GLU A 273 -11.19 38.31 -48.57
C GLU A 273 -11.91 37.55 -49.70
N GLU A 274 -12.50 36.40 -49.42
CA GLU A 274 -13.34 35.66 -50.38
C GLU A 274 -14.50 36.52 -50.87
N ARG A 275 -15.19 37.22 -49.95
CA ARG A 275 -16.25 38.18 -50.30
C ARG A 275 -15.76 39.31 -51.18
N LYS A 276 -14.60 39.92 -50.86
CA LYS A 276 -14.01 40.98 -51.69
C LYS A 276 -13.64 40.47 -53.09
N ALA A 277 -13.05 39.27 -53.18
CA ALA A 277 -12.69 38.65 -54.45
C ALA A 277 -13.94 38.31 -55.29
N GLU A 278 -15.02 37.85 -54.66
CA GLU A 278 -16.30 37.59 -55.33
C GLU A 278 -16.96 38.89 -55.80
N GLU A 279 -16.99 39.93 -54.96
CA GLU A 279 -17.48 41.27 -55.32
C GLU A 279 -16.67 41.84 -56.50
N GLU A 280 -15.35 41.65 -56.52
CA GLU A 280 -14.50 42.09 -57.62
C GLU A 280 -14.76 41.30 -58.92
N ARG A 281 -14.90 39.96 -58.85
CA ARG A 281 -15.34 39.15 -60.00
C ARG A 281 -16.70 39.60 -60.53
N ARG A 282 -17.64 39.90 -59.63
CA ARG A 282 -18.98 40.37 -59.98
C ARG A 282 -18.94 41.77 -60.61
N ARG A 283 -18.04 42.64 -60.16
CA ARG A 283 -17.81 43.96 -60.76
C ARG A 283 -17.21 43.83 -62.16
N ARG A 284 -16.21 42.95 -62.36
CA ARG A 284 -15.60 42.68 -63.67
C ARG A 284 -16.60 42.08 -64.68
N SER A 285 -17.44 41.15 -64.24
CA SER A 285 -18.49 40.56 -65.09
C SER A 285 -19.60 41.57 -65.43
N ARG A 286 -19.98 42.46 -64.50
CA ARG A 286 -20.89 43.58 -64.79
C ARG A 286 -20.29 44.59 -65.78
N SER A 287 -19.00 44.93 -65.66
CA SER A 287 -18.36 45.81 -66.65
C SER A 287 -18.26 45.19 -68.05
N MET A 288 -18.22 43.86 -68.17
CA MET A 288 -18.28 43.17 -69.46
C MET A 288 -19.69 43.13 -70.09
N HIS A 289 -20.77 43.33 -69.31
CA HIS A 289 -22.15 43.29 -69.81
C HIS A 289 -22.74 44.66 -70.18
N THR A 290 -22.12 45.77 -69.81
CA THR A 290 -22.56 47.13 -70.20
C THR A 290 -21.99 47.65 -71.53
N GLY A 291 -21.19 46.84 -72.24
CA GLY A 291 -20.64 47.18 -73.57
C GLY A 291 -21.30 46.48 -74.77
N GLY A 292 -22.29 45.62 -74.56
CA GLY A 292 -23.00 44.89 -75.62
C GLY A 292 -24.42 45.40 -75.80
N GLY A 293 -24.63 46.24 -76.81
CA GLY A 293 -25.95 46.74 -77.19
C GLY A 293 -26.90 45.64 -77.65
N ASN A 294 -28.17 45.80 -77.25
CA ASN A 294 -29.37 45.69 -78.07
C ASN A 294 -29.48 44.50 -79.06
N ILE A 295 -30.11 43.40 -78.63
CA ILE A 295 -30.88 42.54 -79.54
C ILE A 295 -32.24 42.21 -78.90
N SER A 296 -33.27 42.75 -79.56
CA SER A 296 -34.69 42.47 -79.43
C SER A 296 -35.02 41.08 -80.00
N PHE A 297 -35.68 40.22 -79.21
CA PHE A 297 -36.60 39.12 -79.61
C PHE A 297 -37.05 38.46 -78.28
N GLY A 298 -38.30 38.24 -77.91
CA GLY A 298 -39.53 38.03 -78.67
C GLY A 298 -40.09 36.65 -78.30
N GLY A 299 -41.14 36.59 -77.47
CA GLY A 299 -42.14 35.50 -77.49
C GLY A 299 -42.18 34.48 -76.33
N GLY A 300 -43.36 34.39 -75.70
CA GLY A 300 -44.06 33.18 -75.16
C GLY A 300 -43.34 32.28 -74.13
N GLY A 301 -43.92 31.76 -73.06
CA GLY A 301 -45.30 31.50 -72.69
C GLY A 301 -45.33 30.27 -71.76
N ILE A 302 -46.20 30.32 -70.75
CA ILE A 302 -46.99 29.23 -70.11
C ILE A 302 -46.34 28.07 -69.29
N SER A 303 -46.79 28.04 -68.02
CA SER A 303 -47.32 26.92 -67.20
C SER A 303 -46.50 25.69 -66.73
N MET A 304 -46.78 25.40 -65.45
CA MET A 304 -47.12 24.09 -64.83
C MET A 304 -46.03 23.12 -64.35
N GLY A 305 -46.32 22.56 -63.16
CA GLY A 305 -45.81 21.27 -62.63
C GLY A 305 -44.47 21.38 -61.93
N GLY A 306 -44.26 20.97 -60.68
CA GLY A 306 -44.83 19.79 -60.01
C GLY A 306 -43.84 18.64 -60.10
N GLY A 307 -43.46 18.06 -58.96
CA GLY A 307 -42.77 16.76 -58.90
C GLY A 307 -41.33 16.81 -58.42
N GLY A 308 -41.10 16.23 -57.24
CA GLY A 308 -39.77 16.01 -56.69
C GLY A 308 -39.02 14.87 -57.37
N PHE A 309 -37.74 14.72 -57.03
CA PHE A 309 -36.99 13.50 -57.29
C PHE A 309 -35.99 13.22 -56.16
N SER A 310 -35.99 11.95 -55.77
CA SER A 310 -35.05 11.27 -54.89
C SER A 310 -34.02 10.48 -55.72
N SER A 311 -33.07 9.83 -55.02
CA SER A 311 -31.98 8.91 -55.47
C SER A 311 -30.71 9.64 -55.92
N GLY A 312 -29.50 9.40 -55.39
CA GLY A 312 -28.78 8.18 -54.97
C GLY A 312 -27.53 8.07 -55.88
N SER A 313 -26.29 7.67 -55.55
CA SER A 313 -25.70 6.87 -54.47
C SER A 313 -24.14 6.89 -54.59
N ARG A 314 -23.44 6.35 -53.56
CA ARG A 314 -22.05 5.78 -53.50
C ARG A 314 -20.91 6.75 -53.14
N GLY A 315 -19.96 6.45 -52.24
CA GLY A 315 -19.63 5.24 -51.44
C GLY A 315 -18.68 5.63 -50.28
N SER A 316 -18.81 5.01 -49.10
CA SER A 316 -17.99 3.91 -48.54
C SER A 316 -16.92 4.35 -47.52
N SER A 317 -17.11 3.98 -46.23
CA SER A 317 -16.19 3.11 -45.45
C SER A 317 -16.44 3.20 -43.92
N GLY A 318 -16.45 2.02 -43.28
CA GLY A 318 -16.17 1.76 -41.85
C GLY A 318 -17.23 2.24 -40.83
N GLY A 319 -17.80 1.44 -39.94
CA GLY A 319 -17.34 0.20 -39.34
C GLY A 319 -17.45 0.32 -37.81
N SER A 320 -18.40 -0.44 -37.24
CA SER A 320 -18.49 -0.95 -35.86
C SER A 320 -19.43 -0.26 -34.85
N PRO A 321 -20.36 -1.02 -34.23
CA PRO A 321 -21.34 -0.54 -33.25
C PRO A 321 -21.01 -0.92 -31.79
N SER A 322 -21.73 -0.24 -30.88
CA SER A 322 -22.29 -0.71 -29.59
C SER A 322 -21.41 -1.44 -28.58
N GLY A 323 -21.37 -0.90 -27.36
CA GLY A 323 -20.92 -1.63 -26.17
C GLY A 323 -21.33 -0.92 -24.88
N SER A 324 -22.62 -0.95 -24.56
CA SER A 324 -23.13 -0.67 -23.21
C SER A 324 -22.97 -1.92 -22.33
N GLY A 325 -22.36 -1.79 -21.15
CA GLY A 325 -22.29 -2.87 -20.17
C GLY A 325 -22.17 -2.30 -18.75
N PHE A 326 -23.25 -2.42 -17.99
CA PHE A 326 -23.34 -2.15 -16.55
C PHE A 326 -23.68 -3.47 -15.84
N SER A 327 -23.18 -3.61 -14.59
CA SER A 327 -23.50 -4.65 -13.56
C SER A 327 -22.57 -5.89 -13.53
N ARG A 328 -22.21 -6.56 -12.42
CA ARG A 328 -22.27 -6.40 -10.95
C ARG A 328 -21.57 -7.66 -10.34
N SER A 329 -21.08 -7.58 -9.09
CA SER A 329 -20.88 -8.66 -8.06
C SER A 329 -20.01 -9.90 -8.41
N GLY A 330 -19.24 -10.55 -7.53
CA GLY A 330 -19.05 -10.52 -6.08
C GLY A 330 -18.35 -11.84 -5.65
N TRP A 331 -17.85 -11.88 -4.41
CA TRP A 331 -17.04 -12.91 -3.72
C TRP A 331 -15.54 -12.89 -4.02
#